data_AF-A0A965UJU6-F1
#
_entry.id   AF-A0A965UJU6-F1
#
_cell.length_a   1.000
_cell.length_b   1.000
_cell.length_c   1.000
_cell.angle_alpha   90.00
_cell.angle_beta   90.00
_cell.angle_gamma   90.00
#
_symmetry.space_group_name_H-M   'P 1'
#
loop_
_entity.id
_entity.type
_entity.pdbx_description
1 polymer ?
#
loop_
_entity_poly.entity_id
_entity_poly.type
_entity_poly.pdbx_seq_one_letter_code
_entity_poly.pdbx_strand_id
1 'polypeptide(L)'
;MCQTCSRSIKSAAGSAITCTVLGRPIADLVRRGDACPEGRHPDADGIVRCAGVRWLGVPEPLRWAIVWALKREPRGLHGCGCIAAVKQSRVGPYLEPLAEGISTLRRRFAEALSEWQGRQSWNDRHAW
;
A
#
# COMPACT_ATOMS: atom_id res chain seq x y z
N MET A 1 -1.29 8.27 -3.80
CA MET A 1 -1.60 7.26 -2.79
C MET A 1 -2.03 7.97 -1.55
N CYS A 2 -3.26 7.72 -1.12
CA CYS A 2 -3.72 8.40 0.07
C CYS A 2 -3.22 7.77 1.37
N GLN A 3 -2.91 6.47 1.38
CA GLN A 3 -2.38 5.75 2.55
C GLN A 3 -1.06 6.32 3.10
N THR A 4 -0.23 6.83 2.21
CA THR A 4 1.07 7.45 2.54
C THR A 4 1.03 8.98 2.49
N CYS A 5 -0.14 9.57 2.24
CA CYS A 5 -0.31 11.01 2.24
C CYS A 5 -0.31 11.54 3.67
N SER A 6 0.60 12.46 3.98
CA SER A 6 0.67 13.15 5.28
C SER A 6 -0.56 14.03 5.56
N ARG A 7 -1.27 14.43 4.50
CA ARG A 7 -2.51 15.23 4.54
C ARG A 7 -3.78 14.38 4.47
N SER A 8 -3.69 13.09 4.80
CA SER A 8 -4.88 12.23 4.91
C SER A 8 -5.22 11.98 6.37
N ILE A 9 -6.51 12.00 6.68
CA ILE A 9 -7.00 11.49 7.97
C ILE A 9 -7.01 9.97 7.86
N LYS A 10 -6.49 9.29 8.88
CA LYS A 10 -6.41 7.84 8.95
C LYS A 10 -7.38 7.31 10.01
N SER A 11 -7.96 6.14 9.74
CA SER A 11 -8.73 5.40 10.74
C SER A 11 -7.80 4.89 11.85
N ALA A 12 -8.38 4.41 12.96
CA ALA A 12 -7.63 3.75 14.03
C ALA A 12 -6.82 2.54 13.52
N ALA A 13 -7.28 1.91 12.44
CA ALA A 13 -6.60 0.80 11.78
C ALA A 13 -5.50 1.28 10.78
N GLY A 14 -5.25 2.59 10.73
CA GLY A 14 -4.23 3.25 9.94
C GLY A 14 -4.57 3.46 8.46
N SER A 15 -5.79 3.14 8.03
CA SER A 15 -6.22 3.33 6.64
C SER A 15 -6.63 4.79 6.38
N ALA A 16 -6.13 5.42 5.32
CA ALA A 16 -6.58 6.75 4.90
C ALA A 16 -8.08 6.74 4.53
N ILE A 17 -8.87 7.58 5.20
CA ILE A 17 -10.34 7.67 5.06
C ILE A 17 -10.81 9.01 4.48
N THR A 18 -10.08 10.10 4.73
CA THR A 18 -10.46 11.44 4.25
C THR A 18 -9.25 12.19 3.70
N CYS A 19 -9.42 12.92 2.59
CA CYS A 19 -8.43 13.86 2.07
C CYS A 19 -8.67 15.24 2.70
N THR A 20 -7.72 15.79 3.46
CA THR A 20 -7.91 17.11 4.10
C THR A 20 -7.79 18.28 3.12
N VAL A 21 -7.08 18.10 2.00
CA VAL A 21 -6.95 19.13 0.96
C VAL A 21 -8.29 19.40 0.27
N LEU A 22 -9.05 18.35 -0.04
CA LEU A 22 -10.36 18.46 -0.70
C LEU A 22 -11.55 18.40 0.28
N GLY A 23 -11.30 18.12 1.56
CA GLY A 23 -12.33 17.96 2.58
C GLY A 23 -13.31 16.80 2.32
N ARG A 24 -12.93 15.79 1.51
CA ARG A 24 -13.82 14.71 1.05
C ARG A 24 -13.35 13.32 1.46
N PRO A 25 -14.28 12.36 1.65
CA PRO A 25 -13.93 10.97 1.83
C PRO A 25 -13.13 10.43 0.65
N ILE A 26 -12.13 9.60 0.94
CA ILE A 26 -11.23 9.02 -0.07
C ILE A 26 -12.02 8.10 -1.01
N ALA A 27 -12.98 7.35 -0.47
CA ALA A 27 -13.85 6.49 -1.25
C ALA A 27 -14.64 7.25 -2.33
N ASP A 28 -15.09 8.48 -2.02
CA ASP A 28 -15.80 9.32 -2.99
C ASP A 28 -14.88 9.84 -4.09
N LEU A 29 -13.67 10.27 -3.74
CA LEU A 29 -12.66 10.73 -4.70
C LEU A 29 -12.27 9.59 -5.66
N VAL A 30 -12.05 8.39 -5.15
CA VAL A 30 -11.73 7.19 -5.95
C VAL A 30 -12.90 6.84 -6.87
N ARG A 31 -14.13 6.80 -6.34
CA ARG A 31 -15.33 6.43 -7.13
C ARG A 31 -15.59 7.40 -8.28
N ARG A 32 -15.31 8.69 -8.09
CA ARG A 32 -15.48 9.72 -9.12
C ARG A 32 -14.30 9.82 -10.09
N GLY A 33 -13.18 9.15 -9.79
CA GLY A 33 -11.93 9.32 -10.54
C GLY A 33 -11.33 10.72 -10.40
N ASP A 34 -11.61 11.41 -9.29
CA ASP A 34 -11.12 12.76 -9.06
C ASP A 34 -9.58 12.73 -8.97
N ALA A 35 -8.92 13.58 -9.77
CA ALA A 35 -7.46 13.69 -9.72
C ALA A 35 -7.01 14.17 -8.33
N CYS A 36 -6.01 13.51 -7.77
CA CYS A 36 -5.42 13.96 -6.52
C CYS A 36 -4.72 15.31 -6.73
N PRO A 37 -5.01 16.36 -5.93
CA PRO A 37 -4.41 17.68 -6.10
C PRO A 37 -2.89 17.69 -5.86
N GLU A 38 -2.39 16.71 -5.10
CA GLU A 38 -0.95 16.47 -4.90
C GLU A 38 -0.32 15.61 -6.01
N GLY A 39 -1.09 15.24 -7.05
CA GLY A 39 -0.62 14.54 -8.25
C GLY A 39 -0.42 13.02 -8.12
N ARG A 40 -1.02 12.35 -7.11
CA ARG A 40 -0.68 10.93 -6.79
C ARG A 40 -1.80 9.90 -6.97
N HIS A 41 -2.80 10.10 -7.82
CA HIS A 41 -3.79 9.04 -8.09
C HIS A 41 -3.26 8.07 -9.16
N PRO A 42 -3.50 6.74 -9.07
CA PRO A 42 -3.34 5.85 -10.22
C PRO A 42 -4.24 6.34 -11.37
N ASP A 43 -3.80 6.17 -12.62
CA ASP A 43 -4.66 6.42 -13.78
C ASP A 43 -5.77 5.35 -13.91
N ALA A 44 -6.66 5.50 -14.88
CA ALA A 44 -7.78 4.58 -15.12
C ALA A 44 -7.33 3.12 -15.33
N ASP A 45 -6.09 2.91 -15.75
CA ASP A 45 -5.47 1.60 -15.99
C ASP A 45 -4.77 1.05 -14.73
N GLY A 46 -4.87 1.75 -13.60
CA GLY A 46 -4.24 1.37 -12.34
C GLY A 46 -2.72 1.63 -12.32
N ILE A 47 -2.18 2.45 -13.21
CA ILE A 47 -0.74 2.73 -13.32
C ILE A 47 -0.38 3.96 -12.47
N VAL A 48 0.72 3.87 -11.73
CA VAL A 48 1.28 4.95 -10.91
C VAL A 48 2.65 5.35 -11.44
N ARG A 49 2.88 6.64 -11.72
CA ARG A 49 4.24 7.16 -11.92
C ARG A 49 4.85 7.56 -10.58
N CYS A 50 5.95 6.92 -10.21
CA CYS A 50 6.69 7.20 -8.97
C CYS A 50 8.19 7.05 -9.22
N ALA A 51 8.98 8.03 -8.75
CA ALA A 51 10.43 8.10 -8.94
C ALA A 51 10.86 7.93 -10.42
N GLY A 52 10.13 8.56 -11.35
CA GLY A 52 10.40 8.46 -12.79
C GLY A 52 9.95 7.16 -13.46
N VAL A 53 9.49 6.16 -12.68
CA VAL A 53 9.12 4.82 -13.18
C VAL A 53 7.61 4.65 -13.18
N ARG A 54 7.09 3.87 -14.14
CA ARG A 54 5.67 3.45 -14.20
C ARG A 54 5.48 2.13 -13.47
N TRP A 55 4.53 2.08 -12.55
CA TRP A 55 4.24 0.95 -11.69
C TRP A 55 2.80 0.47 -11.90
N LEU A 56 2.58 -0.84 -11.84
CA LEU A 56 1.25 -1.46 -11.89
C LEU A 56 0.65 -1.47 -10.48
N GLY A 57 -0.08 -0.43 -10.13
CA GLY A 57 -0.61 -0.19 -8.79
C GLY A 57 0.42 0.39 -7.84
N VAL A 58 0.35 -0.01 -6.57
CA VAL A 58 1.23 0.53 -5.51
C VAL A 58 2.64 -0.03 -5.64
N PRO A 59 3.70 0.78 -5.85
CA PRO A 59 5.07 0.27 -5.96
C PRO A 59 5.43 -0.64 -4.79
N GLU A 60 6.10 -1.76 -5.07
CA GLU A 60 6.43 -2.75 -4.05
C GLU A 60 7.22 -2.18 -2.85
N PRO A 61 8.20 -1.26 -3.02
CA PRO A 61 8.86 -0.63 -1.88
C PRO A 61 7.89 0.15 -0.97
N LEU A 62 6.88 0.80 -1.57
CA LEU A 62 5.84 1.52 -0.83
C LEU A 62 4.91 0.54 -0.10
N ARG A 63 4.65 -0.65 -0.64
CA ARG A 63 3.88 -1.69 0.06
C ARG A 63 4.58 -2.15 1.33
N TRP A 64 5.89 -2.33 1.30
CA TRP A 64 6.68 -2.62 2.50
C TRP A 64 6.62 -1.51 3.53
N ALA A 65 6.77 -0.25 3.11
CA ALA A 65 6.65 0.89 4.01
C ALA A 65 5.25 0.96 4.67
N ILE A 66 4.19 0.64 3.92
CA ILE A 66 2.82 0.57 4.45
C ILE A 66 2.68 -0.58 5.45
N VAL A 67 3.20 -1.79 5.14
CA VAL A 67 3.19 -2.93 6.07
C VAL A 67 3.92 -2.57 7.37
N TRP A 68 5.08 -1.93 7.29
CA TRP A 68 5.83 -1.49 8.45
C TRP A 68 5.04 -0.48 9.30
N ALA A 69 4.44 0.52 8.66
CA ALA A 69 3.67 1.55 9.34
C ALA A 69 2.37 1.03 9.98
N LEU A 70 1.70 0.09 9.31
CA LEU A 70 0.43 -0.48 9.77
C LEU A 70 0.62 -1.73 10.64
N LYS A 71 1.82 -2.32 10.64
CA LYS A 71 2.17 -3.60 11.26
C LYS A 71 1.26 -4.76 10.82
N ARG A 72 0.63 -4.63 9.65
CA ARG A 72 -0.31 -5.61 9.07
C ARG A 72 -0.38 -5.45 7.56
N GLU A 73 -0.89 -6.48 6.90
CA GLU A 73 -1.06 -6.48 5.45
C GLU A 73 -2.15 -5.47 5.03
N PRO A 74 -1.83 -4.46 4.20
CA PRO A 74 -2.80 -3.47 3.77
C PRO A 74 -3.83 -4.06 2.80
N ARG A 75 -5.12 -3.94 3.15
CA ARG A 75 -6.23 -4.35 2.28
C ARG A 75 -6.55 -3.27 1.25
N GLY A 76 -7.03 -3.67 0.07
CA GLY A 76 -7.51 -2.76 -0.98
C GLY A 76 -6.40 -2.08 -1.81
N LEU A 77 -5.16 -2.57 -1.75
CA LEU A 77 -4.10 -2.10 -2.64
C LEU A 77 -4.16 -2.84 -3.98
N HIS A 78 -4.78 -2.22 -4.98
CA HIS A 78 -4.86 -2.76 -6.34
C HIS A 78 -3.50 -2.75 -7.05
N GLY A 79 -3.33 -3.70 -7.98
CA GLY A 79 -2.12 -3.93 -8.77
C GLY A 79 -1.08 -4.81 -8.08
N CYS A 80 -0.09 -5.27 -8.83
CA CYS A 80 0.95 -6.17 -8.34
C CYS A 80 2.18 -5.43 -7.77
N GLY A 81 2.27 -4.11 -7.95
CA GLY A 81 3.40 -3.29 -7.50
C GLY A 81 4.67 -3.44 -8.33
N CYS A 82 4.59 -4.14 -9.46
CA CYS A 82 5.69 -4.32 -10.40
C CYS A 82 5.89 -3.09 -11.30
N ILE A 83 7.10 -2.91 -11.81
CA ILE A 83 7.38 -1.93 -12.86
C ILE A 83 6.70 -2.39 -14.16
N ALA A 84 5.88 -1.51 -14.76
CA ALA A 84 5.09 -1.84 -15.94
C ALA A 84 5.97 -2.32 -17.11
N ALA A 85 7.10 -1.66 -17.34
CA ALA A 85 8.06 -2.02 -18.39
C ALA A 85 8.66 -3.42 -18.20
N VAL A 86 8.95 -3.82 -16.95
CA VAL A 86 9.49 -5.15 -16.65
C VAL A 86 8.44 -6.22 -16.92
N LYS A 87 7.19 -5.98 -16.51
CA LYS A 87 6.08 -6.92 -16.76
C LYS A 87 5.75 -7.07 -18.24
N GLN A 88 5.89 -6.00 -19.03
CA GLN A 88 5.68 -6.00 -20.48
C GLN A 88 6.87 -6.54 -21.28
N SER A 89 8.02 -6.74 -20.64
CA SER A 89 9.21 -7.28 -21.29
C SER A 89 9.13 -8.79 -21.48
N ARG A 90 9.97 -9.34 -22.38
CA ARG A 90 10.10 -10.80 -22.57
C ARG A 90 10.53 -11.56 -21.32
N VAL A 91 11.18 -10.89 -20.36
CA VAL A 91 11.59 -11.51 -19.10
C VAL A 91 10.50 -11.49 -18.03
N GLY A 92 9.40 -10.77 -18.25
CA GLY A 92 8.27 -10.66 -17.33
C GLY A 92 7.77 -12.00 -16.79
N PRO A 93 7.46 -13.00 -17.64
CA PRO A 93 7.00 -14.32 -17.21
C PRO A 93 7.98 -15.05 -16.28
N TYR A 94 9.28 -14.88 -16.49
CA TYR A 94 10.31 -15.52 -15.66
C TYR A 94 10.49 -14.85 -14.29
N LEU A 95 10.05 -13.59 -14.17
CA LEU A 95 10.11 -12.83 -12.92
C LEU A 95 8.83 -12.92 -12.09
N GLU A 96 7.75 -13.49 -12.64
CA GLU A 96 6.51 -13.69 -11.88
C GLU A 96 6.68 -14.56 -10.63
N PRO A 97 7.41 -15.69 -10.66
CA PRO A 97 7.67 -16.47 -9.45
C PRO A 97 8.41 -15.69 -8.36
N LEU A 98 9.34 -14.81 -8.78
CA LEU A 98 10.07 -13.93 -7.85
C LEU A 98 9.11 -12.91 -7.22
N ALA A 99 8.25 -12.29 -8.03
CA ALA A 99 7.25 -11.35 -7.55
C ALA A 99 6.25 -12.00 -6.58
N GLU A 100 5.83 -13.23 -6.87
CA GLU A 100 4.97 -14.02 -5.99
C GLU A 100 5.67 -14.39 -4.68
N GLY A 101 6.95 -14.77 -4.75
CA GLY A 101 7.80 -14.99 -3.58
C GLY A 101 7.91 -13.75 -2.68
N ILE A 102 8.14 -12.56 -3.28
CA ILE A 102 8.18 -11.29 -2.54
C ILE A 102 6.84 -11.00 -1.87
N SER A 103 5.72 -11.23 -2.56
CA SER A 103 4.38 -11.04 -2.01
C SER A 103 4.11 -11.96 -0.80
N THR A 104 4.57 -13.20 -0.89
CA THR A 104 4.44 -14.20 0.18
C THR A 104 5.28 -13.81 1.39
N LEU A 105 6.54 -13.40 1.17
CA LEU A 105 7.43 -12.90 2.21
C LEU A 105 6.83 -11.71 2.94
N ARG A 106 6.29 -10.73 2.20
CA ARG A 106 5.67 -9.54 2.76
C ARG A 106 4.46 -9.87 3.64
N ARG A 107 3.61 -10.79 3.20
CA ARG A 107 2.46 -11.28 3.99
C ARG A 107 2.91 -11.94 5.30
N ARG A 108 3.87 -12.87 5.23
CA ARG A 108 4.40 -13.56 6.44
C ARG A 108 5.06 -12.59 7.40
N PHE A 109 5.76 -11.60 6.87
CA PHE A 109 6.35 -10.55 7.68
C PHE A 109 5.29 -9.71 8.39
N ALA A 110 4.20 -9.36 7.69
CA ALA A 110 3.08 -8.65 8.29
C ALA A 110 2.40 -9.45 9.42
N GLU A 111 2.22 -10.77 9.23
CA GLU A 111 1.70 -11.68 10.26
C GLU A 111 2.62 -11.70 11.49
N ALA A 112 3.93 -11.86 11.29
CA ALA A 112 4.91 -11.85 12.38
C ALA A 112 4.91 -10.52 13.17
N LEU A 113 4.82 -9.38 12.47
CA LEU A 113 4.70 -8.06 13.12
C LEU A 113 3.42 -7.92 13.94
N SER A 114 2.29 -8.39 13.41
CA SER A 114 1.00 -8.38 14.10
C SER A 114 1.04 -9.25 15.37
N GLU A 115 1.61 -10.46 15.29
CA GLU A 115 1.77 -11.33 16.46
C GLU A 115 2.69 -10.73 17.52
N TRP A 116 3.81 -10.12 17.11
CA TRP A 116 4.74 -9.48 18.02
C TRP A 116 4.08 -8.32 18.77
N GLN A 117 3.29 -7.49 18.08
CA GLN A 117 2.53 -6.41 18.70
C GLN A 117 1.45 -6.94 19.65
N GLY A 118 0.78 -8.04 19.29
CA GLY A 118 -0.17 -8.74 20.15
C GLY A 118 0.49 -9.21 21.46
N ARG A 119 1.65 -9.87 21.36
CA ARG A 119 2.44 -10.33 22.52
C ARG A 119 2.89 -9.19 23.42
N GLN A 120 3.40 -8.09 22.86
CA GLN A 120 3.76 -6.91 23.67
C GLN A 120 2.55 -6.34 24.42
N SER A 121 1.41 -6.19 23.74
CA SER A 121 0.19 -5.70 24.38
C SER A 121 -0.35 -6.61 25.49
N TRP A 122 -0.07 -7.92 25.42
CA TRP A 122 -0.44 -8.88 26.46
C TRP A 122 0.50 -8.77 27.66
N ASN A 123 1.81 -8.72 27.43
CA ASN A 123 2.81 -8.51 28.48
C ASN A 123 2.57 -7.21 29.25
N ASP A 124 2.30 -6.10 28.56
CA ASP A 124 2.04 -4.80 29.20
C ASP A 124 0.79 -4.81 30.10
N ARG A 125 -0.18 -5.69 29.81
CA ARG A 125 -1.42 -5.85 30.60
C ARG A 125 -1.28 -6.76 31.82
N HIS A 126 -0.23 -7.60 31.86
CA HIS A 126 0.02 -8.55 32.94
C HIS A 126 1.31 -8.25 33.73
N ALA A 127 1.93 -7.11 33.49
CA ALA A 127 3.10 -6.62 34.21
C ALA A 127 2.76 -5.84 35.51
N TRP A 128 1.50 -5.92 35.99
CA TRP A 128 1.04 -5.31 37.24
C TRP A 128 0.46 -6.38 38.17
#